data_AF-A0AA40MH57-F1
#
_entry.id   AF-A0AA40MH57-F1
#
_cell.length_a   1.000
_cell.length_b   1.000
_cell.length_c   1.000
_cell.angle_alpha   90.00
_cell.angle_beta   90.00
_cell.angle_gamma   90.00
#
_symmetry.space_group_name_H-M   'P 1'
#
loop_
_entity.id
_entity.type
_entity.pdbx_description
1 polymer ?
#
loop_
_entity_poly.entity_id
_entity_poly.type
_entity_poly.pdbx_seq_one_letter_code
_entity_poly.pdbx_strand_id
1 'polypeptide(L)'
;MPKYHTKGIPKTVSVKDYDGQYIGEHKKRNEVFLKKHKDEAIKKYKDYVKDTFGYDCKVNLVEAYTNKSGFSEKSKTDGLVVVGTVNYDVPFQFRLIFVESDNGITITTFTPGHKNETSAAVAAMMYKRYEPEIERARLKFKSEVEKNGYYTMNEKLQKKQEFNGVTKQYLNFNTVSIDDLDKFKKEFKPVMHLKGDAFNQQLQNLINKYPQIQKNMKSEFIAYYDKDANKETVADYAWSLKKPTNEIMKTYPGEKRMRFYKDKVSPYELDQYGRLNPDADEIYVIGGNYNENK
;
A
#
# COMPACT_ATOMS: atom_id res chain seq x y z
N MET A 1 -28.15 -5.31 8.35
CA MET A 1 -27.43 -5.23 7.07
C MET A 1 -27.88 -6.37 6.18
N PRO A 2 -28.43 -6.15 4.97
CA PRO A 2 -28.76 -7.25 4.08
C PRO A 2 -27.45 -7.90 3.60
N LYS A 3 -27.31 -9.19 3.86
CA LYS A 3 -26.22 -10.06 3.40
C LYS A 3 -26.29 -10.19 1.88
N TYR A 4 -25.66 -9.28 1.14
CA TYR A 4 -25.34 -9.51 -0.27
C TYR A 4 -24.17 -10.50 -0.35
N HIS A 5 -24.38 -11.74 0.10
CA HIS A 5 -23.52 -12.82 -0.35
C HIS A 5 -23.86 -13.09 -1.80
N THR A 6 -23.00 -12.64 -2.70
CA THR A 6 -22.99 -13.11 -4.08
C THR A 6 -22.76 -14.62 -4.03
N LYS A 7 -23.75 -15.42 -4.47
CA LYS A 7 -23.65 -16.89 -4.46
C LYS A 7 -22.33 -17.30 -5.10
N GLY A 8 -21.51 -18.07 -4.37
CA GLY A 8 -20.25 -18.62 -4.87
C GLY A 8 -18.97 -17.90 -4.42
N ILE A 9 -19.05 -16.70 -3.81
CA ILE A 9 -17.87 -16.06 -3.21
C ILE A 9 -17.66 -16.60 -1.78
N PRO A 10 -16.46 -17.12 -1.43
CA PRO A 10 -16.16 -17.56 -0.07
C PRO A 10 -16.38 -16.44 0.96
N LYS A 11 -16.73 -16.79 2.20
CA LYS A 11 -16.85 -15.80 3.29
C LYS A 11 -15.50 -15.22 3.70
N THR A 12 -14.51 -16.10 3.79
CA THR A 12 -13.15 -15.77 4.19
C THR A 12 -12.19 -16.62 3.39
N VAL A 13 -10.99 -16.09 3.16
CA VAL A 13 -9.92 -16.76 2.44
C VAL A 13 -8.60 -16.63 3.21
N SER A 14 -7.62 -17.46 2.84
CA SER A 14 -6.25 -17.35 3.33
C SER A 14 -5.43 -16.45 2.40
N VAL A 15 -4.59 -15.59 2.97
CA VAL A 15 -3.64 -14.74 2.23
C VAL A 15 -2.48 -15.53 1.62
N LYS A 16 -2.31 -16.81 1.98
CA LYS A 16 -1.30 -17.68 1.37
C LYS A 16 -1.67 -18.04 -0.06
N ASP A 17 -2.93 -18.42 -0.28
CA ASP A 17 -3.35 -19.05 -1.52
C ASP A 17 -4.29 -18.17 -2.35
N TYR A 18 -4.94 -17.19 -1.73
CA TYR A 18 -5.88 -16.33 -2.43
C TYR A 18 -5.19 -15.40 -3.41
N ASP A 19 -5.66 -15.36 -4.65
CA ASP A 19 -5.07 -14.58 -5.74
C ASP A 19 -5.74 -13.21 -5.94
N GLY A 20 -6.77 -12.86 -5.16
CA GLY A 20 -7.47 -11.58 -5.27
C GLY A 20 -8.48 -11.51 -6.41
N GLN A 21 -9.07 -12.62 -6.86
CA GLN A 21 -10.03 -12.64 -7.96
C GLN A 21 -11.36 -11.91 -7.68
N TYR A 22 -11.78 -11.79 -6.42
CA TYR A 22 -13.06 -11.20 -6.01
C TYR A 22 -12.92 -9.82 -5.36
N ILE A 23 -11.77 -9.17 -5.43
CA ILE A 23 -11.60 -7.83 -4.85
C ILE A 23 -12.52 -6.83 -5.61
N GLY A 24 -13.39 -6.13 -4.86
CA GLY A 24 -14.31 -5.10 -5.39
C GLY A 24 -15.79 -5.42 -5.20
N GLU A 25 -16.66 -4.51 -5.65
CA GLU A 25 -18.11 -4.73 -5.63
C GLU A 25 -18.59 -5.59 -6.81
N HIS A 26 -19.40 -6.61 -6.51
CA HIS A 26 -19.94 -7.57 -7.49
C HIS A 26 -21.43 -7.40 -7.77
N LYS A 27 -21.96 -6.17 -7.71
CA LYS A 27 -23.34 -5.92 -8.16
C LYS A 27 -23.34 -5.83 -9.68
N LYS A 28 -24.46 -6.23 -10.31
CA LYS A 28 -24.64 -6.16 -11.78
C LYS A 28 -24.30 -4.78 -12.37
N ARG A 29 -24.61 -3.68 -11.67
CA ARG A 29 -24.24 -2.31 -12.09
C ARG A 29 -22.72 -2.10 -12.17
N ASN A 30 -21.98 -2.60 -11.18
CA ASN A 30 -20.53 -2.46 -11.09
C ASN A 30 -19.84 -3.31 -12.16
N GLU A 31 -20.34 -4.52 -12.44
CA GLU A 31 -19.84 -5.37 -13.53
C GLU A 31 -20.01 -4.71 -14.90
N VAL A 32 -21.18 -4.12 -15.16
CA VAL A 32 -21.46 -3.38 -16.39
C VAL A 32 -20.55 -2.16 -16.52
N PHE A 33 -20.39 -1.39 -15.43
CA PHE A 33 -19.53 -0.21 -15.41
C PHE A 33 -18.06 -0.56 -15.65
N LEU A 34 -17.55 -1.60 -14.96
CA LEU A 34 -16.21 -2.14 -15.15
C LEU A 34 -16.00 -2.55 -16.61
N LYS A 35 -16.92 -3.32 -17.20
CA LYS A 35 -16.79 -3.75 -18.60
C LYS A 35 -16.76 -2.57 -19.57
N LYS A 36 -17.54 -1.52 -19.31
CA LYS A 36 -17.64 -0.34 -20.17
C LYS A 36 -16.38 0.56 -20.10
N HIS A 37 -15.80 0.75 -18.92
CA HIS A 37 -14.79 1.79 -18.67
C HIS A 37 -13.38 1.27 -18.32
N LYS A 38 -13.17 -0.04 -18.20
CA LYS A 38 -11.88 -0.64 -17.79
C LYS A 38 -10.71 -0.20 -18.68
N ASP A 39 -10.85 -0.27 -19.99
CA ASP A 39 -9.74 0.05 -20.91
C ASP A 39 -9.40 1.55 -20.91
N GLU A 40 -10.42 2.40 -20.79
CA GLU A 40 -10.26 3.84 -20.62
C GLU A 40 -9.52 4.17 -19.32
N ALA A 41 -9.88 3.51 -18.21
CA ALA A 41 -9.24 3.70 -16.90
C ALA A 41 -7.77 3.26 -16.92
N ILE A 42 -7.48 2.11 -17.54
CA ILE A 42 -6.11 1.61 -17.71
C ILE A 42 -5.28 2.59 -18.53
N LYS A 43 -5.83 3.11 -19.63
CA LYS A 43 -5.13 4.10 -20.47
C LYS A 43 -4.83 5.37 -19.68
N LYS A 44 -5.85 5.97 -19.04
CA LYS A 44 -5.69 7.20 -18.24
C LYS A 44 -4.71 7.02 -17.07
N TYR A 45 -4.70 5.84 -16.43
CA TYR A 45 -3.72 5.52 -15.39
C TYR A 45 -2.29 5.53 -15.94
N LYS A 46 -2.05 4.87 -17.08
CA LYS A 46 -0.73 4.82 -17.72
C LYS A 46 -0.27 6.21 -18.17
N ASP A 47 -1.17 6.99 -18.77
CA ASP A 47 -0.89 8.35 -19.20
C ASP A 47 -0.51 9.23 -18.01
N TYR A 48 -1.25 9.14 -16.89
CA TYR A 48 -0.92 9.84 -15.65
C TYR A 48 0.46 9.46 -15.10
N VAL A 49 0.80 8.16 -15.07
CA VAL A 49 2.12 7.70 -14.61
C VAL A 49 3.24 8.26 -15.50
N LYS A 50 3.05 8.22 -16.81
CA LYS A 50 4.05 8.71 -17.76
C LYS A 50 4.27 10.21 -17.63
N ASP A 51 3.20 10.98 -17.53
CA ASP A 51 3.25 12.43 -17.35
C ASP A 51 3.85 12.81 -15.98
N THR A 52 3.37 12.20 -14.90
CA THR A 52 3.75 12.58 -13.52
C THR A 52 5.14 12.10 -13.15
N PHE A 53 5.50 10.87 -13.50
CA PHE A 53 6.74 10.25 -13.03
C PHE A 53 7.76 10.02 -14.15
N GLY A 54 7.34 9.99 -15.42
CA GLY A 54 8.24 9.72 -16.55
C GLY A 54 8.52 8.24 -16.79
N TYR A 55 7.79 7.34 -16.12
CA TYR A 55 8.00 5.89 -16.17
C TYR A 55 6.81 5.16 -16.80
N ASP A 56 7.02 3.89 -17.11
CA ASP A 56 5.93 2.98 -17.47
C ASP A 56 5.43 2.24 -16.22
N CYS A 57 4.26 1.61 -16.31
CA CYS A 57 3.67 0.86 -15.20
C CYS A 57 2.98 -0.43 -15.64
N LYS A 58 2.81 -1.32 -14.68
CA LYS A 58 1.96 -2.51 -14.75
C LYS A 58 0.70 -2.26 -13.94
N VAL A 59 -0.47 -2.48 -14.54
CA VAL A 59 -1.75 -2.49 -13.81
C VAL A 59 -1.92 -3.86 -13.14
N ASN A 60 -2.24 -3.86 -11.85
CA ASN A 60 -2.38 -5.06 -11.03
C ASN A 60 -3.85 -5.38 -10.69
N LEU A 61 -4.67 -4.34 -10.52
CA LEU A 61 -6.09 -4.45 -10.20
C LEU A 61 -6.86 -3.33 -10.90
N VAL A 62 -8.03 -3.69 -11.44
CA VAL A 62 -9.09 -2.74 -11.78
C VAL A 62 -10.36 -3.28 -11.15
N GLU A 63 -10.90 -2.56 -10.18
CA GLU A 63 -12.15 -2.93 -9.51
C GLU A 63 -13.17 -1.81 -9.63
N ALA A 64 -14.44 -2.18 -9.51
CA ALA A 64 -15.54 -1.23 -9.47
C ALA A 64 -16.06 -1.05 -8.04
N TYR A 65 -16.50 0.16 -7.75
CA TYR A 65 -17.12 0.51 -6.47
C TYR A 65 -18.36 1.36 -6.71
N THR A 66 -19.27 1.36 -5.74
CA THR A 66 -20.41 2.28 -5.71
C THR A 66 -20.15 3.33 -4.66
N ASN A 67 -20.19 4.62 -5.02
CA ASN A 67 -20.01 5.68 -4.05
C ASN A 67 -21.15 5.64 -3.00
N LYS A 68 -20.78 5.74 -1.73
CA LYS A 68 -21.74 5.73 -0.61
C LYS A 68 -22.46 7.08 -0.44
N SER A 69 -22.01 8.15 -1.10
CA SER A 69 -22.71 9.45 -1.07
C SER A 69 -24.02 9.41 -1.84
N GLY A 70 -25.12 9.83 -1.20
CA GLY A 70 -26.46 9.93 -1.81
C GLY A 70 -27.56 9.31 -0.93
N PHE A 71 -28.76 9.91 -0.93
CA PHE A 71 -29.88 9.48 -0.11
C PHE A 71 -30.60 8.23 -0.63
N SER A 72 -30.39 7.85 -1.91
CA SER A 72 -31.04 6.70 -2.55
C SER A 72 -30.07 5.91 -3.46
N GLU A 73 -30.41 4.67 -3.80
CA GLU A 73 -29.59 3.84 -4.71
C GLU A 73 -29.45 4.45 -6.11
N LYS A 74 -30.47 5.22 -6.55
CA LYS A 74 -30.49 5.93 -7.84
C LYS A 74 -29.58 7.16 -7.88
N SER A 75 -29.24 7.73 -6.72
CA SER A 75 -28.34 8.89 -6.63
C SER A 75 -26.87 8.51 -6.44
N LYS A 76 -26.56 7.21 -6.30
CA LYS A 76 -25.18 6.74 -6.16
C LYS A 76 -24.52 6.65 -7.52
N THR A 77 -23.30 7.15 -7.61
CA THR A 77 -22.45 7.03 -8.80
C THR A 77 -21.53 5.83 -8.68
N ASP A 78 -21.27 5.17 -9.81
CA ASP A 78 -20.28 4.11 -9.90
C ASP A 78 -18.92 4.70 -10.28
N GLY A 79 -17.86 4.01 -9.88
CA GLY A 79 -16.50 4.38 -10.22
C GLY A 79 -15.60 3.17 -10.32
N LEU A 80 -14.36 3.40 -10.75
CA LEU A 80 -13.31 2.40 -10.81
C LEU A 80 -12.13 2.80 -9.92
N VAL A 81 -11.50 1.82 -9.30
CA VAL A 81 -10.15 1.95 -8.74
C VAL A 81 -9.19 1.20 -9.64
N VAL A 82 -8.10 1.85 -10.02
CA VAL A 82 -6.97 1.21 -10.72
C VAL A 82 -5.77 1.23 -9.79
N VAL A 83 -5.25 0.05 -9.46
CA VAL A 83 -3.99 -0.12 -8.72
C VAL A 83 -2.91 -0.56 -9.70
N GLY A 84 -1.76 0.10 -9.67
CA GLY A 84 -0.64 -0.25 -10.53
C GLY A 84 0.72 -0.05 -9.85
N THR A 85 1.72 -0.71 -10.41
CA THR A 85 3.12 -0.61 -10.00
C THR A 85 3.93 0.11 -11.07
N VAL A 86 4.58 1.20 -10.68
CA VAL A 86 5.48 1.99 -11.53
C VAL A 86 6.83 1.28 -11.61
N ASN A 87 7.35 1.16 -12.83
CA ASN A 87 8.63 0.52 -13.12
C ASN A 87 9.81 1.47 -12.90
N TYR A 88 10.02 1.86 -11.64
CA TYR A 88 11.19 2.61 -11.18
C TYR A 88 12.25 1.64 -10.61
N ASP A 89 13.50 2.09 -10.44
CA ASP A 89 14.61 1.32 -9.85
C ASP A 89 14.18 0.60 -8.56
N VAL A 90 13.41 1.30 -7.72
CA VAL A 90 12.63 0.69 -6.62
C VAL A 90 11.15 0.75 -7.02
N PRO A 91 10.54 -0.35 -7.48
CA PRO A 91 9.15 -0.34 -7.91
C PRO A 91 8.22 0.07 -6.77
N PHE A 92 7.31 1.00 -7.07
CA PHE A 92 6.33 1.49 -6.10
C PHE A 92 4.93 1.41 -6.68
N GLN A 93 3.96 1.33 -5.79
CA GLN A 93 2.56 1.13 -6.11
C GLN A 93 1.73 2.30 -5.62
N PHE A 94 0.66 2.62 -6.33
CA PHE A 94 -0.38 3.52 -5.86
C PHE A 94 -1.69 3.23 -6.61
N ARG A 95 -2.79 3.82 -6.14
CA ARG A 95 -4.10 3.76 -6.80
C ARG A 95 -4.51 5.10 -7.41
N LEU A 96 -5.30 5.05 -8.48
CA LEU A 96 -6.14 6.18 -8.91
C LEU A 96 -7.60 5.78 -8.87
N ILE A 97 -8.44 6.74 -8.52
CA ILE A 97 -9.89 6.58 -8.55
C ILE A 97 -10.46 7.34 -9.73
N PHE A 98 -11.41 6.69 -10.38
CA PHE A 98 -12.15 7.22 -11.52
C PHE A 98 -13.63 7.26 -11.22
N VAL A 99 -14.28 8.35 -11.57
CA VAL A 99 -15.73 8.54 -11.47
C VAL A 99 -16.31 8.82 -12.84
N GLU A 100 -17.56 8.44 -13.05
CA GLU A 100 -18.30 8.80 -14.26
C GLU A 100 -18.35 10.31 -14.46
N SER A 101 -18.20 10.73 -15.72
CA SER A 101 -18.35 12.11 -16.18
C SER A 101 -19.11 12.11 -17.52
N ASP A 102 -19.57 13.28 -17.96
CA ASP A 102 -20.32 13.42 -19.21
C ASP A 102 -19.57 12.85 -20.43
N ASN A 103 -18.24 12.83 -20.37
CA ASN A 103 -17.34 12.37 -21.45
C ASN A 103 -16.58 11.08 -21.10
N GLY A 104 -17.14 10.20 -20.28
CA GLY A 104 -16.54 8.91 -19.91
C GLY A 104 -16.23 8.83 -18.42
N ILE A 105 -14.94 8.69 -18.08
CA ILE A 105 -14.51 8.75 -16.67
C ILE A 105 -13.46 9.84 -16.45
N THR A 106 -13.40 10.40 -15.25
CA THR A 106 -12.34 11.34 -14.86
C THR A 106 -11.64 10.89 -13.59
N ILE A 107 -10.36 11.24 -13.44
CA ILE A 107 -9.63 11.02 -12.20
C ILE A 107 -10.26 11.90 -11.13
N THR A 108 -10.58 11.29 -9.99
CA THR A 108 -10.91 12.03 -8.77
C THR A 108 -9.79 11.80 -7.76
N THR A 109 -9.34 12.89 -7.14
CA THR A 109 -8.28 12.83 -6.13
C THR A 109 -8.87 13.06 -4.76
N PHE A 110 -8.55 12.18 -3.81
CA PHE A 110 -8.97 12.34 -2.41
C PHE A 110 -8.26 13.48 -1.70
N THR A 111 -7.06 13.83 -2.16
CA THR A 111 -6.22 14.86 -1.56
C THR A 111 -5.94 15.95 -2.58
N PRO A 112 -5.95 17.23 -2.17
CA PRO A 112 -5.38 18.30 -2.97
C PRO A 112 -3.97 17.93 -3.47
N GLY A 113 -3.58 18.49 -4.62
CA GLY A 113 -2.22 18.35 -5.15
C GLY A 113 -1.76 16.92 -5.48
N HIS A 114 -2.65 15.92 -5.51
CA HIS A 114 -2.30 14.50 -5.74
C HIS A 114 -1.25 13.97 -4.74
N LYS A 115 -1.34 14.41 -3.49
CA LYS A 115 -0.38 14.10 -2.43
C LYS A 115 -0.25 12.59 -2.16
N ASN A 116 -1.33 11.84 -2.25
CA ASN A 116 -1.33 10.39 -2.03
C ASN A 116 -0.59 9.62 -3.12
N GLU A 117 -0.73 10.05 -4.37
CA GLU A 117 -0.10 9.44 -5.53
C GLU A 117 1.39 9.77 -5.56
N THR A 118 1.73 11.04 -5.33
CA THR A 118 3.12 11.50 -5.31
C THR A 118 3.89 10.98 -4.09
N SER A 119 3.23 10.70 -2.96
CA SER A 119 3.89 10.13 -1.77
C SER A 119 4.43 8.73 -2.01
N ALA A 120 3.80 7.95 -2.90
CA ALA A 120 4.32 6.65 -3.28
C ALA A 120 5.67 6.75 -4.00
N ALA A 121 5.83 7.76 -4.86
CA ALA A 121 7.09 8.03 -5.55
C ALA A 121 8.17 8.56 -4.59
N VAL A 122 7.81 9.49 -3.69
CA VAL A 122 8.73 9.97 -2.65
C VAL A 122 9.17 8.81 -1.74
N ALA A 123 8.26 7.91 -1.38
CA ALA A 123 8.59 6.70 -0.63
C ALA A 123 9.59 5.82 -1.39
N ALA A 124 9.44 5.63 -2.70
CA ALA A 124 10.41 4.89 -3.50
C ALA A 124 11.81 5.52 -3.49
N MET A 125 11.88 6.85 -3.58
CA MET A 125 13.16 7.59 -3.49
C MET A 125 13.80 7.43 -2.10
N MET A 126 13.01 7.57 -1.04
CA MET A 126 13.49 7.40 0.33
C MET A 126 13.91 5.95 0.59
N TYR A 127 13.20 4.98 0.04
CA TYR A 127 13.59 3.57 0.10
C TYR A 127 14.93 3.36 -0.58
N LYS A 128 15.11 3.84 -1.83
CA LYS A 128 16.37 3.75 -2.58
C LYS A 128 17.56 4.33 -1.79
N ARG A 129 17.35 5.41 -1.03
CA ARG A 129 18.39 6.02 -0.19
C ARG A 129 18.82 5.15 1.00
N TYR A 130 17.87 4.45 1.63
CA TYR A 130 18.10 3.65 2.84
C TYR A 130 17.90 2.14 2.58
N GLU A 131 18.06 1.71 1.33
CA GLU A 131 17.73 0.35 0.90
C GLU A 131 18.53 -0.69 1.69
N PRO A 132 19.86 -0.55 1.90
CA PRO A 132 20.63 -1.51 2.68
C PRO A 132 20.10 -1.69 4.12
N GLU A 133 19.78 -0.61 4.81
CA GLU A 133 19.30 -0.62 6.20
C GLU A 133 17.88 -1.20 6.29
N ILE A 134 17.00 -0.78 5.40
CA ILE A 134 15.61 -1.24 5.34
C ILE A 134 15.55 -2.73 5.00
N GLU A 135 16.32 -3.18 4.00
CA GLU A 135 16.36 -4.59 3.60
C GLU A 135 16.96 -5.48 4.69
N ARG A 136 18.02 -5.05 5.38
CA ARG A 136 18.54 -5.79 6.54
C ARG A 136 17.50 -5.93 7.65
N ALA A 137 16.77 -4.85 7.98
CA ALA A 137 15.71 -4.91 8.97
C ALA A 137 14.56 -5.84 8.53
N ARG A 138 14.19 -5.81 7.24
CA ARG A 138 13.17 -6.70 6.66
C ARG A 138 13.56 -8.16 6.73
N LEU A 139 14.79 -8.49 6.35
CA LEU A 139 15.31 -9.86 6.40
C LEU A 139 15.45 -10.37 7.83
N LYS A 140 15.86 -9.51 8.77
CA LYS A 140 15.89 -9.86 10.19
C LYS A 140 14.49 -10.15 10.71
N PHE A 141 13.52 -9.27 10.46
CA PHE A 141 12.12 -9.49 10.84
C PHE A 141 11.59 -10.79 10.26
N LYS A 142 11.75 -11.00 8.94
CA LYS A 142 11.38 -12.24 8.23
C LYS A 142 11.93 -13.49 8.94
N SER A 143 13.23 -13.51 9.20
CA SER A 143 13.90 -14.64 9.87
C SER A 143 13.31 -14.93 11.25
N GLU A 144 13.02 -13.90 12.07
CA GLU A 144 12.45 -14.13 13.39
C GLU A 144 11.02 -14.66 13.31
N VAL A 145 10.18 -14.10 12.43
CA VAL A 145 8.77 -14.49 12.32
C VAL A 145 8.57 -15.87 11.69
N GLU A 146 9.34 -16.24 10.66
CA GLU A 146 9.21 -17.54 10.01
C GLU A 146 9.59 -18.71 10.94
N LYS A 147 10.58 -18.53 11.82
CA LYS A 147 10.97 -19.54 12.83
C LYS A 147 9.83 -19.90 13.78
N ASN A 148 8.89 -18.98 13.97
CA ASN A 148 7.74 -19.14 14.87
C ASN A 148 6.42 -19.40 14.11
N GLY A 149 6.51 -19.82 12.84
CA GLY A 149 5.34 -20.24 12.05
C GLY A 149 4.52 -19.10 11.44
N TYR A 150 4.98 -17.85 11.55
CA TYR A 150 4.36 -16.71 10.90
C TYR A 150 4.84 -16.58 9.45
N TYR A 151 4.01 -15.98 8.60
CA TYR A 151 4.26 -15.89 7.17
C TYR A 151 3.81 -14.53 6.63
N THR A 152 3.96 -14.34 5.32
CA THR A 152 3.45 -13.15 4.63
C THR A 152 2.42 -13.56 3.59
N MET A 153 1.66 -12.57 3.12
CA MET A 153 0.72 -12.71 2.02
C MET A 153 1.46 -13.03 0.72
N ASN A 154 0.88 -13.85 -0.16
CA ASN A 154 1.50 -14.14 -1.45
C ASN A 154 1.68 -12.90 -2.33
N GLU A 155 2.68 -12.94 -3.22
CA GLU A 155 3.06 -11.78 -4.04
C GLU A 155 1.95 -11.29 -4.98
N LYS A 156 1.14 -12.21 -5.54
CA LYS A 156 0.05 -11.83 -6.45
C LYS A 156 -0.97 -10.97 -5.73
N LEU A 157 -1.37 -11.37 -4.53
CA LEU A 157 -2.33 -10.66 -3.71
C LEU A 157 -1.77 -9.35 -3.16
N GLN A 158 -0.50 -9.34 -2.76
CA GLN A 158 0.18 -8.14 -2.27
C GLN A 158 0.11 -6.99 -3.28
N LYS A 159 0.27 -7.28 -4.57
CA LYS A 159 0.22 -6.28 -5.65
C LYS A 159 -1.19 -5.75 -5.97
N LYS A 160 -2.23 -6.38 -5.41
CA LYS A 160 -3.63 -5.95 -5.56
C LYS A 160 -4.14 -5.12 -4.38
N GLN A 161 -3.38 -5.02 -3.29
CA GLN A 161 -3.73 -4.12 -2.18
C GLN A 161 -3.64 -2.67 -2.63
N GLU A 162 -4.49 -1.79 -2.14
CA GLU A 162 -4.47 -0.36 -2.45
C GLU A 162 -3.46 0.42 -1.59
N PHE A 163 -2.21 -0.02 -1.60
CA PHE A 163 -1.11 0.64 -0.89
C PHE A 163 -0.39 1.67 -1.76
N ASN A 164 -0.06 2.81 -1.15
CA ASN A 164 0.73 3.89 -1.76
C ASN A 164 2.17 3.86 -1.20
N GLY A 165 3.11 3.36 -1.99
CA GLY A 165 4.53 3.26 -1.61
C GLY A 165 5.19 1.97 -2.12
N VAL A 166 6.25 1.56 -1.44
CA VAL A 166 7.00 0.35 -1.79
C VAL A 166 6.41 -0.85 -1.07
N THR A 167 6.09 -1.91 -1.81
CA THR A 167 5.61 -3.19 -1.27
C THR A 167 6.61 -4.30 -1.55
N LYS A 168 7.01 -5.00 -0.49
CA LYS A 168 7.87 -6.18 -0.49
C LYS A 168 7.25 -7.22 0.44
N GLN A 169 7.52 -8.49 0.21
CA GLN A 169 7.17 -9.55 1.16
C GLN A 169 7.71 -9.17 2.56
N TYR A 170 6.83 -9.22 3.57
CA TYR A 170 7.05 -8.76 4.95
C TYR A 170 7.22 -7.24 5.20
N LEU A 171 7.10 -6.37 4.18
CA LEU A 171 7.31 -4.94 4.36
C LEU A 171 6.46 -4.09 3.42
N ASN A 172 5.73 -3.14 4.00
CA ASN A 172 5.20 -1.98 3.31
C ASN A 172 5.94 -0.74 3.78
N PHE A 173 6.39 0.10 2.84
CA PHE A 173 7.13 1.32 3.15
C PHE A 173 6.49 2.54 2.49
N ASN A 174 6.21 3.56 3.29
CA ASN A 174 5.66 4.82 2.80
C ASN A 174 6.24 6.04 3.56
N THR A 175 5.91 7.21 3.04
CA THR A 175 6.14 8.51 3.68
C THR A 175 5.11 9.50 3.14
N VAL A 176 5.23 10.78 3.49
CA VAL A 176 4.39 11.87 2.96
C VAL A 176 5.03 12.53 1.73
N SER A 177 4.21 13.24 0.96
CA SER A 177 4.65 14.13 -0.12
C SER A 177 4.37 15.60 0.19
N ILE A 178 4.67 16.46 -0.78
CA ILE A 178 4.21 17.85 -0.85
C ILE A 178 2.80 17.93 -1.47
N ASP A 179 2.08 18.98 -1.12
CA ASP A 179 0.70 19.22 -1.55
C ASP A 179 0.65 20.11 -2.80
N ASP A 180 1.36 19.70 -3.86
CA ASP A 180 1.47 20.42 -5.14
C ASP A 180 2.09 19.52 -6.22
N LEU A 181 1.27 19.14 -7.22
CA LEU A 181 1.69 18.24 -8.30
C LEU A 181 2.72 18.88 -9.25
N ASP A 182 2.57 20.16 -9.58
CA ASP A 182 3.47 20.86 -10.50
C ASP A 182 4.84 21.03 -9.85
N LYS A 183 4.84 21.34 -8.56
CA LYS A 183 6.07 21.40 -7.77
C LYS A 183 6.72 20.03 -7.61
N PHE A 184 5.94 18.95 -7.46
CA PHE A 184 6.49 17.60 -7.49
C PHE A 184 7.18 17.31 -8.82
N LYS A 185 6.50 17.60 -9.95
CA LYS A 185 7.05 17.42 -11.30
C LYS A 185 8.32 18.25 -11.52
N LYS A 186 8.40 19.45 -10.94
CA LYS A 186 9.57 20.34 -11.08
C LYS A 186 10.75 19.91 -10.20
N GLU A 187 10.50 19.47 -8.97
CA GLU A 187 11.57 19.29 -7.97
C GLU A 187 11.93 17.83 -7.71
N PHE A 188 10.96 16.90 -7.72
CA PHE A 188 11.17 15.50 -7.37
C PHE A 188 11.40 14.62 -8.59
N LYS A 189 10.57 14.78 -9.63
CA LYS A 189 10.66 13.97 -10.87
C LYS A 189 12.08 13.98 -11.48
N PRO A 190 12.80 15.12 -11.61
CA PRO A 190 14.16 15.11 -12.13
C PRO A 190 15.13 14.28 -11.28
N VAL A 191 14.98 14.33 -9.94
CA VAL A 191 15.81 13.58 -9.00
C VAL A 191 15.58 12.08 -9.12
N MET A 192 14.35 11.64 -9.43
CA MET A 192 14.06 10.22 -9.67
C MET A 192 14.92 9.63 -10.79
N HIS A 193 15.32 10.41 -11.80
CA HIS A 193 16.12 9.91 -12.92
C HIS A 193 17.64 9.85 -12.61
N LEU A 194 18.07 10.35 -11.45
CA LEU A 194 19.47 10.34 -11.03
C LEU A 194 19.88 8.98 -10.43
N LYS A 195 21.19 8.73 -10.42
CA LYS A 195 21.82 7.53 -9.86
C LYS A 195 23.00 7.90 -8.97
N GLY A 196 23.39 6.99 -8.08
CA GLY A 196 24.58 7.11 -7.23
C GLY A 196 24.61 8.41 -6.41
N ASP A 197 25.78 9.04 -6.34
CA ASP A 197 26.01 10.23 -5.51
C ASP A 197 25.16 11.43 -5.93
N ALA A 198 24.92 11.60 -7.24
CA ALA A 198 24.07 12.68 -7.73
C ALA A 198 22.64 12.56 -7.18
N PHE A 199 22.08 11.34 -7.17
CA PHE A 199 20.80 11.07 -6.52
C PHE A 199 20.85 11.38 -5.03
N ASN A 200 21.87 10.88 -4.33
CA ASN A 200 21.99 11.04 -2.88
C ASN A 200 22.12 12.50 -2.44
N GLN A 201 22.88 13.31 -3.18
CA GLN A 201 23.04 14.74 -2.92
C GLN A 201 21.75 15.51 -3.19
N GLN A 202 21.11 15.29 -4.34
CA GLN A 202 19.88 16.01 -4.69
C GLN A 202 18.70 15.61 -3.81
N LEU A 203 18.58 14.32 -3.45
CA LEU A 203 17.58 13.89 -2.48
C LEU A 203 17.86 14.48 -1.09
N GLN A 204 19.12 14.62 -0.67
CA GLN A 204 19.43 15.30 0.59
C GLN A 204 19.02 16.78 0.57
N ASN A 205 19.18 17.48 -0.57
CA ASN A 205 18.67 18.85 -0.72
C ASN A 205 17.14 18.90 -0.57
N LEU A 206 16.43 17.95 -1.17
CA LEU A 206 14.98 17.82 -1.00
C LEU A 206 14.59 17.51 0.45
N ILE A 207 15.33 16.65 1.15
CA ILE A 207 15.10 16.36 2.58
C ILE A 207 15.32 17.61 3.42
N ASN A 208 16.37 18.39 3.16
CA ASN A 208 16.63 19.63 3.90
C ASN A 208 15.50 20.66 3.68
N LYS A 209 14.98 20.74 2.46
CA LYS A 209 13.87 21.63 2.10
C LYS A 209 12.51 21.14 2.61
N TYR A 210 12.32 19.82 2.66
CA TYR A 210 11.08 19.13 3.03
C TYR A 210 11.34 18.05 4.09
N PRO A 211 11.77 18.43 5.31
CA PRO A 211 12.20 17.47 6.33
C PRO A 211 11.10 16.48 6.74
N GLN A 212 9.83 16.82 6.51
CA GLN A 212 8.70 15.93 6.76
C GLN A 212 8.76 14.62 5.97
N ILE A 213 9.39 14.58 4.79
CA ILE A 213 9.47 13.34 3.98
C ILE A 213 10.39 12.29 4.62
N GLN A 214 11.35 12.71 5.44
CA GLN A 214 12.20 11.82 6.23
C GLN A 214 11.59 11.53 7.60
N LYS A 215 11.09 12.57 8.29
CA LYS A 215 10.50 12.43 9.63
C LYS A 215 9.30 11.47 9.65
N ASN A 216 8.50 11.50 8.58
CA ASN A 216 7.29 10.67 8.46
C ASN A 216 7.51 9.38 7.66
N MET A 217 8.78 8.99 7.42
CA MET A 217 9.06 7.65 6.91
C MET A 217 8.42 6.62 7.84
N LYS A 218 7.80 5.61 7.25
CA LYS A 218 7.16 4.53 7.98
C LYS A 218 7.44 3.21 7.31
N SER A 219 7.98 2.29 8.09
CA SER A 219 8.17 0.89 7.72
C SER A 219 7.17 0.03 8.47
N GLU A 220 6.24 -0.56 7.74
CA GLU A 220 5.26 -1.49 8.25
C GLU A 220 5.73 -2.92 7.94
N PHE A 221 6.38 -3.54 8.93
CA PHE A 221 6.74 -4.95 8.92
C PHE A 221 5.48 -5.77 9.16
N ILE A 222 5.14 -6.65 8.22
CA ILE A 222 3.84 -7.33 8.21
C ILE A 222 4.05 -8.84 8.27
N ALA A 223 3.37 -9.47 9.22
CA ALA A 223 3.29 -10.92 9.33
C ALA A 223 1.84 -11.38 9.54
N TYR A 224 1.55 -12.59 9.10
CA TYR A 224 0.28 -13.28 9.27
C TYR A 224 0.45 -14.49 10.17
N TYR A 225 -0.55 -14.74 11.00
CA TYR A 225 -0.60 -15.88 11.91
C TYR A 225 -1.80 -16.76 11.58
N ASP A 226 -1.70 -18.03 11.97
CA ASP A 226 -2.74 -19.02 11.73
C ASP A 226 -4.11 -18.59 12.29
N LYS A 227 -5.18 -18.87 11.54
CA LYS A 227 -6.55 -18.52 11.92
C LYS A 227 -7.00 -19.14 13.25
N ASP A 228 -6.35 -20.20 13.71
CA ASP A 228 -6.69 -20.89 14.96
C ASP A 228 -5.77 -20.48 16.12
N ALA A 229 -4.78 -19.61 15.88
CA ALA A 229 -3.87 -19.13 16.92
C ALA A 229 -4.55 -18.17 17.91
N ASN A 230 -4.11 -18.24 19.17
CA ASN A 230 -4.56 -17.38 20.26
C ASN A 230 -3.98 -15.95 20.13
N LYS A 231 -4.84 -14.93 20.24
CA LYS A 231 -4.48 -13.51 20.09
C LYS A 231 -3.47 -13.02 21.14
N GLU A 232 -3.59 -13.46 22.38
CA GLU A 232 -2.72 -13.08 23.49
C GLU A 232 -1.31 -13.65 23.28
N THR A 233 -1.21 -14.93 22.92
CA THR A 233 0.08 -15.55 22.57
C THR A 233 0.78 -14.81 21.42
N VAL A 234 0.04 -14.39 20.40
CA VAL A 234 0.59 -13.58 19.30
C VAL A 234 1.04 -12.21 19.78
N ALA A 235 0.30 -11.57 20.70
CA ALA A 235 0.65 -10.27 21.25
C ALA A 235 1.94 -10.34 22.09
N ASP A 236 2.08 -11.35 22.94
CA ASP A 236 3.28 -11.60 23.74
C ASP A 236 4.50 -11.84 22.84
N TYR A 237 4.31 -12.64 21.79
CA TYR A 237 5.35 -12.86 20.79
C TYR A 237 5.74 -11.57 20.07
N ALA A 238 4.77 -10.80 19.59
CA ALA A 238 5.00 -9.51 18.94
C ALA A 238 5.81 -8.56 19.84
N TRP A 239 5.51 -8.53 21.14
CA TRP A 239 6.28 -7.75 22.12
C TRP A 239 7.72 -8.27 22.25
N SER A 240 7.90 -9.59 22.37
CA SER A 240 9.22 -10.21 22.50
C SER A 240 10.14 -9.90 21.31
N LEU A 241 9.57 -9.77 20.10
CA LEU A 241 10.31 -9.47 18.86
C LEU A 241 11.00 -8.11 18.85
N LYS A 242 10.58 -7.18 19.70
CA LYS A 242 11.24 -5.88 19.82
C LYS A 242 12.71 -6.02 20.18
N LYS A 243 13.07 -6.98 21.03
CA LYS A 243 14.45 -7.20 21.47
C LYS A 243 15.38 -7.66 20.33
N PRO A 244 15.13 -8.78 19.63
CA PRO A 244 16.03 -9.26 18.57
C PRO A 244 16.05 -8.37 17.32
N THR A 245 15.07 -7.48 17.12
CA THR A 245 15.02 -6.58 15.96
C THR A 245 15.46 -5.15 16.25
N ASN A 246 15.72 -4.80 17.52
CA ASN A 246 15.89 -3.41 17.95
C ASN A 246 17.03 -2.69 17.23
N GLU A 247 18.23 -3.26 17.29
CA GLU A 247 19.44 -2.58 16.85
C GLU A 247 19.43 -2.32 15.34
N ILE A 248 18.97 -3.29 14.55
CA ILE A 248 18.86 -3.11 13.09
C ILE A 248 17.79 -2.07 12.74
N MET A 249 16.67 -2.03 13.47
CA MET A 249 15.58 -1.08 13.20
C MET A 249 15.94 0.37 13.55
N LYS A 250 16.94 0.61 14.40
CA LYS A 250 17.45 1.95 14.72
C LYS A 250 18.34 2.57 13.63
N THR A 251 18.84 1.76 12.70
CA THR A 251 19.85 2.19 11.72
C THR A 251 19.36 3.19 10.67
N TYR A 252 18.04 3.43 10.58
CA TYR A 252 17.47 4.36 9.62
C TYR A 252 16.27 5.15 10.22
N PRO A 253 16.00 6.37 9.75
CA PRO A 253 14.99 7.25 10.32
C PRO A 253 13.55 6.78 10.08
N GLY A 254 12.61 7.36 10.83
CA GLY A 254 11.18 7.11 10.71
C GLY A 254 10.64 6.00 11.63
N GLU A 255 9.33 5.82 11.61
CA GLU A 255 8.62 4.89 12.47
C GLU A 255 8.72 3.44 11.95
N LYS A 256 8.89 2.48 12.88
CA LYS A 256 8.95 1.04 12.58
C LYS A 256 7.77 0.36 13.24
N ARG A 257 6.77 -0.03 12.47
CA ARG A 257 5.60 -0.77 12.97
C ARG A 257 5.74 -2.23 12.63
N MET A 258 5.62 -3.11 13.61
CA MET A 258 5.45 -4.55 13.38
C MET A 258 3.98 -4.87 13.57
N ARG A 259 3.35 -5.43 12.54
CA ARG A 259 1.92 -5.65 12.43
C ARG A 259 1.63 -7.12 12.17
N PHE A 260 0.73 -7.68 12.96
CA PHE A 260 0.35 -9.09 12.90
C PHE A 260 -1.15 -9.20 12.60
N TYR A 261 -1.45 -9.95 11.55
CA TYR A 261 -2.81 -10.16 11.04
C TYR A 261 -3.20 -11.61 11.11
N LYS A 262 -4.47 -11.85 11.45
CA LYS A 262 -5.05 -13.18 11.40
C LYS A 262 -5.23 -13.60 9.93
N ASP A 263 -4.86 -14.82 9.59
CA ASP A 263 -5.07 -15.36 8.24
C ASP A 263 -6.51 -15.82 8.00
N LYS A 264 -7.40 -14.84 8.07
CA LYS A 264 -8.83 -15.00 7.84
C LYS A 264 -9.37 -13.65 7.40
N VAL A 265 -9.34 -13.44 6.08
CA VAL A 265 -9.64 -12.13 5.48
C VAL A 265 -10.83 -12.22 4.53
N SER A 266 -11.53 -11.10 4.35
CA SER A 266 -12.57 -10.97 3.34
C SER A 266 -11.97 -11.09 1.93
N PRO A 267 -12.55 -11.88 1.01
CA PRO A 267 -12.06 -11.95 -0.36
C PRO A 267 -12.47 -10.75 -1.23
N TYR A 268 -13.50 -9.99 -0.85
CA TYR A 268 -14.09 -8.96 -1.69
C TYR A 268 -14.10 -7.55 -1.10
N GLU A 269 -13.76 -7.40 0.18
CA GLU A 269 -13.69 -6.09 0.83
C GLU A 269 -12.24 -5.71 1.17
N LEU A 270 -11.88 -4.49 0.78
CA LEU A 270 -10.73 -3.80 1.33
C LEU A 270 -11.17 -2.95 2.54
N ASP A 271 -10.33 -2.90 3.57
CA ASP A 271 -10.47 -2.02 4.72
C ASP A 271 -10.19 -0.56 4.34
N GLN A 272 -10.39 0.36 5.28
CA GLN A 272 -10.14 1.79 5.08
C GLN A 272 -8.69 2.14 4.72
N TYR A 273 -7.75 1.21 4.90
CA TYR A 273 -6.34 1.37 4.58
C TYR A 273 -5.98 0.72 3.25
N GLY A 274 -6.96 0.20 2.50
CA GLY A 274 -6.73 -0.42 1.21
C GLY A 274 -6.20 -1.85 1.29
N ARG A 275 -6.33 -2.51 2.44
CA ARG A 275 -5.86 -3.90 2.66
C ARG A 275 -7.05 -4.83 2.68
N LEU A 276 -6.90 -6.14 2.45
CA LEU A 276 -8.02 -7.06 2.67
C LEU A 276 -8.52 -6.94 4.12
N ASN A 277 -9.83 -6.76 4.26
CA ASN A 277 -10.45 -6.55 5.55
C ASN A 277 -10.26 -7.79 6.45
N PRO A 278 -9.52 -7.70 7.56
CA PRO A 278 -9.31 -8.83 8.45
C PRO A 278 -10.55 -9.09 9.31
N ASP A 279 -10.83 -10.36 9.62
CA ASP A 279 -11.91 -10.78 10.52
C ASP A 279 -11.55 -10.61 12.02
N ALA A 280 -10.45 -9.91 12.32
CA ALA A 280 -9.95 -9.67 13.68
C ALA A 280 -9.11 -8.40 13.76
N ASP A 281 -9.03 -7.80 14.96
CA ASP A 281 -8.19 -6.62 15.18
C ASP A 281 -6.72 -6.91 14.91
N GLU A 282 -6.03 -5.89 14.42
CA GLU A 282 -4.58 -5.93 14.25
C GLU A 282 -3.86 -5.90 15.60
N ILE A 283 -2.81 -6.72 15.72
CA ILE A 283 -1.82 -6.59 16.80
C ILE A 283 -0.68 -5.76 16.23
N TYR A 284 -0.27 -4.71 16.96
CA TYR A 284 0.84 -3.88 16.54
C TYR A 284 1.78 -3.54 17.70
N VAL A 285 3.06 -3.46 17.39
CA VAL A 285 4.10 -2.94 18.30
C VAL A 285 5.05 -2.03 17.50
N ILE A 286 5.71 -1.13 18.21
CA ILE A 286 6.73 -0.25 17.62
C ILE A 286 8.11 -0.89 17.83
N GLY A 287 8.88 -1.03 16.74
CA GLY A 287 10.26 -1.51 16.74
C GLY A 287 11.27 -0.37 16.89
N GLY A 288 12.53 -0.71 17.17
CA GLY A 288 13.63 0.26 17.29
C GLY A 288 13.58 1.18 18.53
N ASN A 289 12.63 0.95 19.44
CA ASN A 289 12.47 1.70 20.68
C ASN A 289 12.60 0.84 21.95
N TYR A 290 13.08 -0.40 21.81
CA TYR A 290 13.28 -1.28 22.95
C TYR A 290 14.47 -0.81 23.78
N ASN A 291 14.27 -0.77 25.10
CA ASN A 291 15.29 -0.44 26.08
C ASN A 291 15.17 -1.49 27.19
N GLU A 292 16.25 -2.24 27.44
CA GLU A 292 16.26 -3.29 28.48
C GLU A 292 16.10 -2.74 29.90
N ASN A 293 16.35 -1.43 30.09
CA ASN A 293 16.30 -0.75 31.38
C ASN A 293 14.97 -0.01 31.63
N LYS A 294 13.93 -0.28 30.84
CA LYS A 294 12.55 0.24 31.01
C LYS A 294 11.54 -0.89 30.85
#